data_AF-M5UJR1-F1
#
_entry.id   AF-M5UJR1-F1
#
_cell.length_a   1.000
_cell.length_b   1.000
_cell.length_c   1.000
_cell.angle_alpha   90.00
_cell.angle_beta   90.00
_cell.angle_gamma   90.00
#
_symmetry.space_group_name_H-M   'P 1'
#
loop_
_entity.id
_entity.type
_entity.pdbx_description
1 polymer ?
#
loop_
_entity_poly.entity_id
_entity_poly.type
_entity_poly.pdbx_seq_one_letter_code
_entity_poly.pdbx_strand_id
1 'polypeptide(L)'
;MAHYHSQQKRVSRRRLLRGSGVALALPLLDCMRPVSAAAVEGSTMRGTSTPRRSIFIYLPNGVNTLDYQILQSGNGYQFSRSLQPLARHRNN
;
A
#
# COMPACT_ATOMS: atom_id res chain seq x y z
N MET A 1 7.05 55.73 31.14
CA MET A 1 5.65 55.24 31.18
C MET A 1 5.45 54.31 30.00
N ALA A 2 5.19 53.02 30.24
CA ALA A 2 5.05 52.03 29.17
C ALA A 2 3.57 51.90 28.77
N HIS A 3 3.26 52.20 27.49
CA HIS A 3 1.93 52.00 26.93
C HIS A 3 1.74 50.55 26.52
N TYR A 4 1.03 49.77 27.33
CA TYR A 4 0.68 48.40 27.00
C TYR A 4 -0.60 48.37 26.13
N HIS A 5 -0.46 48.29 24.81
CA HIS A 5 -1.59 48.10 23.91
C HIS A 5 -2.02 46.63 23.92
N SER A 6 -2.90 46.28 24.87
CA SER A 6 -3.64 45.01 24.85
C SER A 6 -4.71 45.06 23.75
N GLN A 7 -4.29 44.91 22.50
CA GLN A 7 -5.20 44.70 21.38
C GLN A 7 -5.73 43.27 21.45
N GLN A 8 -6.90 43.10 22.07
CA GLN A 8 -7.67 41.86 22.03
C GLN A 8 -8.08 41.55 20.58
N LYS A 9 -7.26 40.78 19.86
CA LYS A 9 -7.59 40.25 18.52
C LYS A 9 -8.73 39.22 18.64
N ARG A 10 -9.96 39.72 18.75
CA ARG A 10 -11.17 38.87 18.70
C ARG A 10 -11.35 38.38 17.28
N VAL A 11 -11.15 37.08 17.07
CA VAL A 11 -11.52 36.42 15.80
C VAL A 11 -13.02 36.60 15.61
N SER A 12 -13.44 37.19 14.49
CA SER A 12 -14.87 37.39 14.24
C SER A 12 -15.56 36.04 14.03
N ARG A 13 -16.76 35.88 14.59
CA ARG A 13 -17.56 34.63 14.48
C ARG A 13 -17.73 34.18 13.03
N ARG A 14 -17.91 35.12 12.11
CA ARG A 14 -17.97 34.87 10.66
C ARG A 14 -16.67 34.26 10.12
N ARG A 15 -15.50 34.68 10.60
CA ARG A 15 -14.20 34.13 10.18
C ARG A 15 -14.00 32.71 10.71
N LEU A 16 -14.43 32.45 11.94
CA LEU A 16 -14.41 31.12 12.54
C LEU A 16 -15.33 30.15 11.77
N LEU A 17 -16.57 30.54 11.48
CA LEU A 17 -17.51 29.71 10.72
C LEU A 17 -17.09 29.47 9.27
N ARG A 18 -16.35 30.41 8.64
CA ARG A 18 -15.78 30.18 7.31
C ARG A 18 -14.62 29.19 7.30
N GLY A 19 -13.89 29.06 8.40
CA GLY A 19 -12.74 28.13 8.51
C GLY A 19 -13.11 26.73 9.02
N SER A 20 -14.22 26.59 9.76
CA SER A 20 -14.60 25.32 10.39
C SER A 20 -14.89 24.21 9.38
N GLY A 21 -15.42 24.54 8.20
CA GLY A 21 -15.66 23.55 7.14
C GLY A 21 -14.37 22.90 6.64
N VAL A 22 -13.29 23.66 6.49
CA VAL A 22 -11.98 23.14 6.04
C VAL A 22 -11.33 22.28 7.13
N ALA A 23 -11.44 22.70 8.39
CA ALA A 23 -10.88 21.98 9.53
C ALA A 23 -11.56 20.61 9.76
N LEU A 24 -12.84 20.48 9.40
CA LEU A 24 -13.58 19.21 9.49
C LEU A 24 -13.46 18.37 8.22
N ALA A 25 -13.44 19.00 7.04
CA ALA A 25 -13.37 18.30 5.77
C ALA A 25 -12.04 17.57 5.56
N LEU A 26 -10.90 18.15 5.97
CA LEU A 26 -9.59 17.50 5.79
C LEU A 26 -9.48 16.16 6.54
N PRO A 27 -9.76 16.08 7.85
CA PRO A 27 -9.71 14.82 8.59
C PRO A 27 -10.75 13.80 8.11
N LEU A 28 -11.95 14.26 7.73
CA LEU A 28 -12.97 13.37 7.16
C LEU A 28 -12.53 12.78 5.81
N LEU A 29 -11.83 13.57 4.98
CA LEU A 29 -11.25 13.09 3.73
C LEU A 29 -10.16 12.04 3.97
N ASP A 30 -9.32 12.25 4.98
CA ASP A 30 -8.31 11.25 5.40
C ASP A 30 -8.96 9.94 5.89
N CYS A 31 -10.09 10.01 6.61
CA CYS A 31 -10.84 8.83 7.05
C CYS A 31 -11.54 8.08 5.90
N MET A 32 -11.79 8.74 4.76
CA MET A 32 -12.36 8.12 3.56
C MET A 32 -11.29 7.49 2.66
N ARG A 33 -10.01 7.57 3.04
CA ARG A 33 -8.95 6.92 2.31
C ARG A 33 -9.10 5.40 2.42
N PRO A 34 -9.29 4.67 1.31
CA PRO A 34 -9.40 3.23 1.36
C PRO A 34 -8.08 2.65 1.91
N VAL A 35 -8.18 1.61 2.74
CA VAL A 35 -7.02 0.96 3.39
C VAL A 35 -5.93 0.54 2.37
N SER A 36 -6.33 0.27 1.13
CA SER A 36 -5.43 -0.01 0.00
C SER A 36 -4.60 1.21 -0.44
N ALA A 37 -5.13 2.43 -0.34
CA ALA A 37 -4.41 3.66 -0.67
C ALA A 37 -3.47 4.12 0.46
N ALA A 38 -3.73 3.74 1.71
CA ALA A 38 -2.81 4.02 2.83
C ALA A 38 -1.50 3.21 2.72
N ALA A 39 -1.55 2.03 2.08
CA ALA A 39 -0.36 1.24 1.78
C ALA A 39 0.57 1.90 0.74
N VAL A 40 0.04 2.79 -0.11
CA VAL A 40 0.82 3.45 -1.17
C VAL A 40 1.69 4.59 -0.63
N GLU A 41 1.23 5.33 0.38
CA GLU A 41 2.03 6.45 0.95
C GLU A 41 3.10 5.99 1.94
N GLY A 42 2.92 4.83 2.59
CA GLY A 42 3.97 4.20 3.38
C GLY A 42 5.15 3.64 2.56
N SER A 43 5.06 3.63 1.22
CA SER A 43 6.11 3.08 0.34
C SER A 43 7.32 4.00 0.14
N THR A 44 7.26 5.26 0.62
CA THR A 44 8.44 6.14 0.69
C THR A 44 9.40 5.75 1.81
N MET A 45 8.98 4.86 2.73
CA MET A 45 9.85 4.26 3.73
C MET A 45 10.41 2.95 3.19
N ARG A 46 11.48 3.08 2.40
CA ARG A 46 12.55 2.09 2.14
C ARG A 46 12.21 0.64 2.51
N GLY A 47 11.57 -0.09 1.58
CA GLY A 47 11.48 -1.56 1.65
C GLY A 47 10.16 -2.14 2.17
N THR A 48 9.01 -1.57 1.80
CA THR A 48 7.72 -2.26 1.97
C THR A 48 7.68 -3.50 1.08
N SER A 49 8.00 -4.64 1.67
CA SER A 49 7.80 -5.94 1.05
C SER A 49 6.36 -6.01 0.58
N THR A 50 6.17 -6.17 -0.74
CA THR A 50 4.89 -6.58 -1.33
C THR A 50 4.19 -7.58 -0.41
N PRO A 51 2.88 -7.44 -0.12
CA PRO A 51 2.17 -8.31 0.81
C PRO A 51 2.49 -9.77 0.46
N ARG A 52 3.19 -10.45 1.37
CA ARG A 52 3.66 -11.82 1.16
C ARG A 52 2.43 -12.72 1.19
N ARG A 53 1.97 -13.16 0.02
CA ARG A 53 0.91 -14.16 -0.10
C ARG A 53 1.49 -15.52 0.22
N SER A 54 0.91 -16.24 1.17
CA SER A 54 1.26 -17.65 1.40
C SER A 54 0.68 -18.49 0.26
N ILE A 55 1.48 -19.43 -0.24
CA ILE A 55 1.06 -20.38 -1.27
C ILE A 55 1.38 -21.77 -0.74
N PHE A 56 0.36 -22.63 -0.68
CA PHE A 56 0.50 -24.04 -0.35
C PHE A 56 0.30 -24.85 -1.62
N ILE A 57 1.32 -25.61 -2.02
CA ILE A 57 1.30 -26.44 -3.23
C ILE A 57 1.34 -27.90 -2.79
N TYR A 58 0.34 -28.68 -3.20
CA TYR A 58 0.27 -30.11 -2.96
C TYR A 58 0.60 -30.87 -4.24
N LEU A 59 1.51 -31.85 -4.15
CA LEU A 59 1.82 -32.78 -5.24
C LEU A 59 1.18 -34.14 -4.88
N PRO A 60 0.23 -34.65 -5.68
CA PRO A 60 -0.43 -35.92 -5.40
C PRO A 60 0.49 -37.12 -5.65
N ASN A 61 0.17 -38.26 -5.02
CA ASN A 61 0.89 -39.51 -5.26
C ASN A 61 0.70 -39.99 -6.72
N GLY A 62 1.79 -40.35 -7.39
CA GLY A 62 1.77 -40.82 -8.78
C GLY A 62 2.17 -39.79 -9.83
N VAL A 63 2.49 -38.55 -9.45
CA VAL A 63 3.12 -37.59 -10.37
C VAL A 63 4.62 -37.81 -10.44
N ASN A 64 5.21 -37.59 -11.61
CA ASN A 64 6.66 -37.49 -11.74
C ASN A 64 7.13 -36.20 -11.09
N THR A 65 7.77 -36.30 -9.92
CA THR A 65 8.24 -35.14 -9.15
C THR A 65 9.35 -34.37 -9.87
N LEU A 66 10.11 -35.03 -10.75
CA LEU A 66 11.17 -34.41 -11.54
C LEU A 66 10.61 -33.35 -12.50
N ASP A 67 9.38 -33.51 -12.97
CA ASP A 67 8.74 -32.54 -13.86
C ASP A 67 8.36 -31.24 -13.15
N TYR A 68 8.33 -31.20 -11.81
CA TYR A 68 8.06 -29.98 -11.04
C TYR A 68 9.33 -29.27 -10.57
N GLN A 69 10.51 -29.85 -10.83
CA GLN A 69 11.78 -29.28 -10.44
C GLN A 69 12.28 -28.27 -11.48
N ILE A 70 12.60 -27.06 -11.01
CA ILE A 70 13.26 -26.04 -11.84
C ILE A 70 14.76 -26.16 -11.60
N LEU A 71 15.52 -26.59 -12.62
CA LEU A 71 16.96 -26.84 -12.51
C LEU A 71 17.79 -25.55 -12.55
N GLN A 72 17.28 -24.50 -13.19
CA GLN A 72 17.99 -23.23 -13.38
C GLN A 72 17.46 -22.19 -12.40
N SER A 73 18.37 -21.49 -11.74
CA SER A 73 18.04 -20.37 -10.84
C SER A 73 18.15 -19.02 -11.56
N GLY A 74 17.50 -17.99 -11.01
CA GLY A 74 17.48 -16.63 -11.58
C GLY A 74 16.33 -16.40 -12.56
N ASN A 75 16.13 -15.16 -13.02
CA ASN A 75 14.95 -14.77 -13.80
C ASN A 75 14.78 -15.55 -15.12
N GLY A 76 15.85 -16.15 -15.66
CA GLY A 76 15.89 -16.85 -16.95
C GLY A 76 15.46 -18.33 -16.94
N TYR A 77 14.93 -18.84 -15.83
CA TYR A 77 14.61 -20.27 -15.70
C TYR A 77 13.60 -20.77 -16.74
N GLN A 78 13.75 -22.02 -17.15
CA GLN A 78 12.83 -22.68 -18.06
C GLN A 78 11.76 -23.47 -17.30
N PHE A 79 10.50 -23.28 -17.70
CA PHE A 79 9.39 -24.08 -17.20
C PHE A 79 9.39 -25.46 -17.86
N SER A 80 9.14 -26.50 -17.08
CA SER A 80 8.81 -27.82 -17.59
C SER A 80 7.42 -27.83 -18.24
N ARG A 81 7.09 -28.91 -18.94
CA ARG A 81 5.77 -29.11 -19.55
C ARG A 81 4.61 -28.89 -18.57
N SER A 82 4.72 -29.42 -17.36
CA SER A 82 3.68 -29.31 -16.32
C SER A 82 3.52 -27.88 -15.77
N LEU A 83 4.60 -27.09 -15.77
CA LEU A 83 4.60 -25.71 -15.28
C LEU A 83 4.37 -24.65 -16.38
N GLN A 84 4.32 -25.06 -17.65
CA GLN A 84 4.12 -24.17 -18.80
C GLN A 84 2.91 -23.22 -18.66
N PRO A 85 1.76 -23.61 -18.09
CA PRO A 85 0.63 -22.69 -17.88
C PRO A 85 0.95 -21.50 -16.97
N LEU A 86 1.97 -21.60 -16.11
CA LEU A 86 2.40 -20.51 -15.21
C LEU A 86 3.23 -19.44 -15.93
N ALA A 87 3.70 -19.69 -17.16
CA ALA A 87 4.55 -18.75 -17.90
C ALA A 87 3.90 -17.37 -18.09
N ARG A 88 2.56 -17.32 -18.20
CA ARG A 88 1.79 -16.07 -18.31
C ARG A 88 1.88 -15.17 -17.08
N HIS A 89 2.25 -15.72 -15.92
CA HIS A 89 2.32 -15.01 -14.64
C HIS A 89 3.76 -14.67 -14.22
N ARG A 90 4.75 -14.79 -15.11
CA ARG A 90 6.17 -14.55 -14.80
C ARG A 90 6.48 -13.13 -14.31
N ASN A 91 5.71 -12.14 -14.76
CA ASN A 91 5.94 -10.71 -14.47
C ASN A 91 4.78 -10.05 -13.68
N ASN A 92 3.90 -10.84 -13.05
CA ASN A 92 2.81 -10.34 -12.20
C ASN A 92 3.29 -10.11 -10.77
#